data_AF-D2QTA4-F1
#
_entry.id   AF-D2QTA4-F1
#
_cell.length_a   1.000
_cell.length_b   1.000
_cell.length_c   1.000
_cell.angle_alpha   90.00
_cell.angle_beta   90.00
_cell.angle_gamma   90.00
#
_symmetry.space_group_name_H-M   'P 1'
#
loop_
_entity.id
_entity.type
_entity.pdbx_description
1 polymer ?
#
loop_
_entity_poly.entity_id
_entity_poly.type
_entity_poly.pdbx_seq_one_letter_code
_entity_poly.pdbx_strand_id
1 'polypeptide(L)'
;MAIDDFYNHFNDLPSATQRVDLLWEILVKKDQRLIRRLVYLIKNPLLVENHNRFAAVLRELNQERFIQPLFDLITETLPQEPEWIYEYLLILKGLVNGVGKGFQLNQQQTRVLVDWIVSPERGSTSGTASEIVLITARNDVSKQVFIDSIQDSTLPFYTRLYALEGLIRHYNLTYKPLFEQVLEQEKDSNFKRFLAERIDDLKNGYEANVNH
;
A
#
# COMPACT_ATOMS: atom_id res chain seq x y z
N MET A 1 36.33 4.64 8.79
CA MET A 1 36.51 5.97 9.40
C MET A 1 36.45 5.76 10.89
N ALA A 2 37.50 6.14 11.62
CA ALA A 2 37.44 6.13 13.07
C ALA A 2 36.35 7.11 13.54
N ILE A 3 35.76 6.90 14.71
CA ILE A 3 34.73 7.81 15.24
C ILE A 3 35.25 9.26 15.32
N ASP A 4 36.53 9.42 15.61
CA ASP A 4 37.18 10.74 15.72
C ASP A 4 37.31 11.44 14.36
N ASP A 5 37.64 10.70 13.30
CA ASP A 5 37.66 11.22 11.93
C ASP A 5 36.28 11.70 11.48
N PHE A 6 35.22 11.01 11.92
CA PHE A 6 33.84 11.41 11.65
C PHE A 6 33.48 12.73 12.33
N TYR A 7 33.80 12.89 13.63
CA TYR A 7 33.52 14.12 14.35
C TYR A 7 34.29 15.32 13.81
N ASN A 8 35.56 15.12 13.42
CA ASN A 8 36.36 16.16 12.77
C ASN A 8 35.72 16.59 11.45
N HIS A 9 35.41 15.63 10.57
CA HIS A 9 34.76 15.92 9.30
C HIS A 9 33.37 16.58 9.46
N PHE A 10 32.57 16.13 10.44
CA PHE A 10 31.26 16.69 10.75
C PHE A 10 31.34 18.15 11.20
N ASN A 11 32.34 18.50 12.02
CA ASN A 11 32.54 19.88 12.49
C ASN A 11 33.05 20.80 11.38
N ASP A 12 33.82 20.26 10.43
CA ASP A 12 34.37 21.00 9.28
C ASP A 12 33.32 21.34 8.21
N LEU A 13 32.11 20.76 8.30
CA LEU A 13 31.03 21.09 7.37
C LEU A 13 30.50 22.52 7.62
N PRO A 14 30.42 23.37 6.57
CA PRO A 14 30.16 24.80 6.72
C PRO A 14 28.71 25.18 7.00
N SER A 15 27.76 24.23 6.88
CA SER A 15 26.34 24.49 7.15
C SER A 15 25.69 23.40 8.00
N ALA A 16 24.66 23.80 8.77
CA ALA A 16 23.82 22.87 9.52
C ALA A 16 23.14 21.84 8.60
N THR A 17 22.76 22.25 7.38
CA THR A 17 22.17 21.36 6.37
C THR A 17 23.12 20.23 5.99
N GLN A 18 24.36 20.54 5.63
CA GLN A 18 25.35 19.51 5.26
C GLN A 18 25.65 18.56 6.43
N ARG A 19 25.66 19.07 7.66
CA ARG A 19 25.83 18.25 8.87
C ARG A 19 24.67 17.27 9.02
N VAL A 20 23.44 17.74 8.86
CA VAL A 20 22.24 16.89 8.88
C VAL A 20 22.29 15.84 7.76
N ASP A 21 22.69 16.24 6.55
CA ASP A 21 22.80 15.32 5.41
C ASP A 21 23.86 14.23 5.64
N LEU A 22 25.00 14.58 6.23
CA LEU A 22 26.05 13.62 6.60
C LEU A 22 25.58 12.66 7.69
N LEU A 23 24.91 13.17 8.74
CA LEU A 23 24.32 12.33 9.79
C LEU A 23 23.27 11.39 9.21
N TRP A 24 22.42 11.88 8.31
CA TRP A 24 21.45 11.08 7.59
C TRP A 24 22.14 9.99 6.76
N GLU A 25 23.17 10.33 5.98
CA GLU A 25 23.90 9.34 5.18
C GLU A 25 24.50 8.22 6.05
N ILE A 26 25.07 8.56 7.20
CA ILE A 26 25.74 7.59 8.06
C ILE A 26 24.73 6.74 8.84
N LEU A 27 23.79 7.39 9.53
CA LEU A 27 22.83 6.71 10.39
C LEU A 27 21.81 5.92 9.58
N VAL A 28 21.33 6.46 8.46
CA VAL A 28 20.26 5.85 7.67
C VAL A 28 20.81 4.93 6.59
N LYS A 29 21.80 5.38 5.81
CA LYS A 29 22.25 4.61 4.63
C LYS A 29 23.32 3.57 4.96
N LYS A 30 24.12 3.76 6.03
CA LYS A 30 25.27 2.88 6.33
C LYS A 30 25.10 2.04 7.60
N ASP A 31 24.31 2.46 8.58
CA ASP A 31 24.16 1.69 9.82
C ASP A 31 23.17 0.52 9.71
N GLN A 32 23.70 -0.65 9.36
CA GLN A 32 22.98 -1.91 9.33
C GLN A 32 22.41 -2.34 10.69
N ARG A 33 22.98 -1.86 11.81
CA ARG A 33 22.48 -2.16 13.17
C ARG A 33 21.21 -1.38 13.45
N LEU A 34 21.15 -0.10 13.04
CA LEU A 34 19.94 0.70 13.15
C LEU A 34 18.79 0.07 12.36
N ILE A 35 19.02 -0.31 11.10
CA ILE A 35 18.00 -0.99 10.27
C ILE A 35 17.49 -2.27 10.95
N ARG A 36 18.39 -3.11 11.48
CA ARG A 36 17.98 -4.31 12.23
C ARG A 36 17.15 -3.98 13.46
N ARG A 37 17.48 -2.90 14.18
CA ARG A 37 16.73 -2.46 15.35
C ARG A 37 15.34 -1.95 14.98
N LEU A 38 15.21 -1.22 13.88
CA LEU A 38 13.92 -0.78 13.36
C LEU A 38 13.06 -1.96 12.91
N VAL A 39 13.64 -2.93 12.20
CA VAL A 39 12.94 -4.19 11.85
C VAL A 39 12.47 -4.93 13.09
N TYR A 40 13.30 -5.00 14.13
CA TYR A 40 12.90 -5.60 15.41
C TYR A 40 11.71 -4.86 16.04
N LEU A 41 11.70 -3.52 16.01
CA LEU A 41 10.59 -2.73 16.54
C LEU A 41 9.31 -2.86 15.71
N ILE A 42 9.40 -3.00 14.38
CA ILE A 42 8.25 -3.34 13.53
C ILE A 42 7.61 -4.65 14.00
N LYS A 43 8.43 -5.68 14.25
CA LYS A 43 7.95 -7.00 14.72
C LYS A 43 7.45 -7.00 16.17
N ASN A 44 7.71 -5.95 16.94
CA ASN A 44 7.37 -5.85 18.35
C ASN A 44 6.71 -4.49 18.63
N PRO A 45 5.52 -4.21 18.05
CA PRO A 45 4.88 -2.89 18.10
C PRO A 45 4.61 -2.42 19.53
N LEU A 46 4.37 -3.34 20.48
CA LEU A 46 4.12 -3.00 21.89
C LEU A 46 5.31 -2.32 22.59
N LEU A 47 6.52 -2.40 22.02
CA LEU A 47 7.70 -1.71 22.52
C LEU A 47 7.80 -0.26 22.01
N VAL A 48 6.87 0.17 21.15
CA VAL A 48 6.86 1.50 20.55
C VAL A 48 5.84 2.37 21.29
N GLU A 49 6.33 3.29 22.12
CA GLU A 49 5.47 4.21 22.87
C GLU A 49 4.69 5.19 21.98
N ASN A 50 5.27 5.57 20.83
CA ASN A 50 4.67 6.53 19.91
C ASN A 50 4.71 6.01 18.47
N HIS A 51 3.65 5.29 18.10
CA HIS A 51 3.50 4.70 16.77
C HIS A 51 3.49 5.73 15.64
N ASN A 52 2.93 6.92 15.86
CA ASN A 52 2.87 7.97 14.83
C ASN A 52 4.27 8.51 14.49
N ARG A 53 5.10 8.77 15.52
CA ARG A 53 6.49 9.19 15.32
C ARG A 53 7.32 8.08 14.71
N PHE A 54 7.13 6.85 15.16
CA PHE A 54 7.82 5.71 14.59
C PHE A 54 7.46 5.50 13.11
N ALA A 55 6.18 5.64 12.77
CA ALA A 55 5.68 5.58 11.40
C ALA A 55 6.30 6.66 10.52
N ALA A 56 6.40 7.90 11.02
CA ALA A 56 7.08 8.98 10.33
C ALA A 56 8.55 8.65 10.05
N VAL A 57 9.28 8.11 11.04
CA VAL A 57 10.67 7.66 10.83
C VAL A 57 10.75 6.61 9.73
N LEU A 58 9.94 5.55 9.78
CA LEU A 58 9.97 4.50 8.76
C LEU A 58 9.65 5.04 7.36
N ARG A 59 8.72 5.99 7.25
CA ARG A 59 8.34 6.65 6.00
C ARG A 59 9.48 7.47 5.41
N GLU A 60 10.17 8.27 6.22
CA GLU A 60 11.32 9.08 5.79
C GLU A 60 12.49 8.22 5.34
N LEU A 61 12.74 7.11 6.04
CA LEU A 61 13.83 6.19 5.69
C LEU A 61 13.54 5.42 4.38
N ASN A 62 12.27 5.13 4.10
CA ASN A 62 11.77 4.51 2.87
C ASN A 62 12.57 3.27 2.41
N GLN A 63 12.90 2.36 3.34
CA GLN A 63 13.73 1.19 3.03
C GLN A 63 12.88 -0.03 2.66
N GLU A 64 13.15 -0.65 1.50
CA GLU A 64 12.48 -1.87 1.03
C GLU A 64 12.50 -3.02 2.07
N ARG A 65 13.56 -3.08 2.89
CA ARG A 65 13.73 -4.07 3.96
C ARG A 65 12.64 -4.02 5.04
N PHE A 66 11.85 -2.95 5.10
CA PHE A 66 10.73 -2.83 6.03
C PHE A 66 9.45 -3.50 5.51
N ILE A 67 9.35 -3.79 4.21
CA ILE A 67 8.14 -4.33 3.59
C ILE A 67 7.75 -5.68 4.20
N GLN A 68 8.66 -6.66 4.20
CA GLN A 68 8.35 -8.00 4.71
C GLN A 68 7.99 -7.99 6.21
N PRO A 69 8.76 -7.33 7.10
CA PRO A 69 8.38 -7.20 8.51
C PRO A 69 7.02 -6.54 8.73
N LEU A 70 6.66 -5.54 7.93
CA LEU A 70 5.34 -4.89 8.01
C LEU A 70 4.23 -5.88 7.59
N PHE A 71 4.44 -6.65 6.54
CA PHE A 71 3.49 -7.69 6.12
C PHE A 71 3.29 -8.76 7.18
N ASP A 72 4.37 -9.27 7.76
CA ASP A 72 4.31 -10.27 8.84
C ASP A 72 3.44 -9.74 9.98
N LEU A 73 3.69 -8.49 10.41
CA LEU A 73 2.93 -7.85 11.47
C LEU A 73 1.44 -7.64 11.14
N ILE A 74 1.15 -7.16 9.93
CA ILE A 74 -0.24 -6.95 9.47
C ILE A 74 -1.01 -8.28 9.36
N THR A 75 -0.29 -9.36 9.07
CA THR A 75 -0.86 -10.71 9.05
C THR A 75 -1.19 -11.20 10.45
N GLU A 76 -0.25 -11.04 11.39
CA GLU A 76 -0.38 -11.51 12.77
C GLU A 76 -1.40 -10.72 13.60
N THR A 77 -1.72 -9.49 13.18
CA THR A 77 -2.69 -8.65 13.89
C THR A 77 -4.13 -9.06 13.65
N LEU A 78 -4.46 -9.77 12.56
CA LEU A 78 -5.83 -10.22 12.32
C LEU A 78 -6.34 -11.19 13.41
N PRO A 79 -7.61 -11.06 13.85
CA PRO A 79 -8.61 -10.09 13.45
C PRO A 79 -8.56 -8.77 14.25
N GLN A 80 -7.63 -8.64 15.18
CA GLN A 80 -7.49 -7.48 16.06
C GLN A 80 -7.08 -6.26 15.22
N GLU A 81 -7.78 -5.14 15.43
CA GLU A 81 -7.50 -3.88 14.74
C GLU A 81 -6.93 -2.88 15.73
N PRO A 82 -5.66 -3.04 16.12
CA PRO A 82 -5.07 -2.07 17.02
C PRO A 82 -4.99 -0.71 16.32
N GLU A 83 -5.23 0.37 17.07
CA GLU A 83 -5.32 1.74 16.53
C GLU A 83 -4.11 2.15 15.66
N TRP A 84 -2.93 1.58 15.93
CA TRP A 84 -1.69 1.87 15.20
C TRP A 84 -1.54 1.14 13.86
N ILE A 85 -2.37 0.14 13.54
CA ILE A 85 -2.21 -0.68 12.31
C ILE A 85 -2.38 0.14 11.05
N TYR A 86 -3.26 1.15 11.10
CA TYR A 86 -3.52 2.04 9.98
C TYR A 86 -2.27 2.79 9.54
N GLU A 87 -1.49 3.33 10.49
CA GLU A 87 -0.23 4.01 10.18
C GLU A 87 0.78 3.09 9.51
N TYR A 88 0.80 1.81 9.91
CA TYR A 88 1.74 0.82 9.40
C TYR A 88 1.35 0.36 7.99
N LEU A 89 0.05 0.27 7.70
CA LEU A 89 -0.48 0.07 6.35
C LEU A 89 -0.14 1.26 5.43
N LEU A 90 -0.22 2.50 5.92
CA LEU A 90 0.19 3.67 5.13
C LEU A 90 1.68 3.63 4.77
N ILE A 91 2.54 3.22 5.70
CA ILE A 91 3.97 3.03 5.44
C ILE A 91 4.15 1.94 4.37
N LEU A 92 3.49 0.79 4.55
CA LEU A 92 3.58 -0.32 3.63
C LEU A 92 3.15 0.10 2.20
N LYS A 93 2.02 0.81 2.07
CA LYS A 93 1.58 1.41 0.81
C LYS A 93 2.66 2.28 0.19
N GLY A 94 3.25 3.19 0.97
CA GLY A 94 4.31 4.09 0.51
C GLY A 94 5.55 3.33 0.00
N LEU A 95 6.03 2.37 0.78
CA LEU A 95 7.19 1.53 0.43
C LEU A 95 6.93 0.73 -0.84
N VAL A 96 5.80 0.05 -0.91
CA VAL A 96 5.39 -0.77 -2.06
C VAL A 96 5.26 0.06 -3.33
N ASN A 97 4.68 1.26 -3.23
CA ASN A 97 4.62 2.21 -4.35
C ASN A 97 6.02 2.70 -4.76
N GLY A 98 6.91 2.92 -3.79
CA GLY A 98 8.29 3.39 -4.01
C GLY A 98 9.20 2.37 -4.70
N VAL A 99 9.04 1.07 -4.42
CA VAL A 99 9.77 -0.02 -5.12
C VAL A 99 9.37 -0.12 -6.59
N GLY A 100 8.16 0.34 -6.93
CA GLY A 100 7.66 0.39 -8.29
C GLY A 100 7.16 -0.97 -8.82
N LYS A 101 7.03 -1.07 -10.15
CA LYS A 101 6.29 -2.14 -10.86
C LYS A 101 6.87 -3.57 -10.69
N GLY A 102 8.01 -3.72 -10.02
CA GLY A 102 8.68 -5.01 -9.80
C GLY A 102 8.20 -5.76 -8.55
N PHE A 103 7.63 -5.06 -7.58
CA PHE A 103 7.16 -5.70 -6.35
C PHE A 103 5.81 -6.40 -6.57
N GLN A 104 5.71 -7.66 -6.17
CA GLN A 104 4.49 -8.45 -6.27
C GLN A 104 4.19 -9.14 -4.95
N LEU A 105 2.93 -9.15 -4.57
CA LEU A 105 2.47 -9.94 -3.44
C LEU A 105 2.37 -11.40 -3.84
N ASN A 106 2.82 -12.26 -2.92
CA ASN A 106 2.48 -13.66 -3.01
C ASN A 106 0.98 -13.86 -2.68
N GLN A 107 0.46 -15.05 -2.96
CA GLN A 107 -0.95 -15.36 -2.76
C GLN A 107 -1.39 -15.21 -1.29
N GLN A 108 -0.52 -15.55 -0.33
CA GLN A 108 -0.84 -15.44 1.10
C GLN A 108 -0.95 -13.98 1.53
N GLN A 109 0.01 -13.13 1.18
CA GLN A 109 -0.01 -11.69 1.45
C GLN A 109 -1.23 -11.02 0.80
N THR A 110 -1.57 -11.44 -0.42
CA THR A 110 -2.78 -10.99 -1.11
C THR A 110 -4.01 -11.32 -0.26
N ARG A 111 -4.19 -12.58 0.16
CA ARG A 111 -5.35 -13.01 0.97
C ARG A 111 -5.48 -12.23 2.27
N VAL A 112 -4.36 -12.02 2.98
CA VAL A 112 -4.36 -11.23 4.22
C VAL A 112 -4.90 -9.83 3.97
N LEU A 113 -4.36 -9.11 2.97
CA LEU A 113 -4.87 -7.77 2.65
C LEU A 113 -6.34 -7.81 2.22
N VAL A 114 -6.77 -8.88 1.58
CA VAL A 114 -8.17 -9.07 1.21
C VAL A 114 -9.07 -9.23 2.44
N ASP A 115 -8.63 -9.95 3.47
CA ASP A 115 -9.35 -10.02 4.74
C ASP A 115 -9.46 -8.63 5.41
N TRP A 116 -8.49 -7.74 5.16
CA TRP A 116 -8.55 -6.33 5.55
C TRP A 116 -9.55 -5.50 4.72
N ILE A 117 -9.74 -5.85 3.46
CA ILE A 117 -10.64 -5.17 2.51
C ILE A 117 -12.10 -5.49 2.84
N VAL A 118 -12.42 -6.76 3.07
CA VAL A 118 -13.82 -7.24 3.14
C VAL A 118 -14.51 -7.00 4.48
N SER A 119 -13.79 -6.58 5.51
CA SER A 119 -14.39 -6.32 6.82
C SER A 119 -15.06 -4.93 6.85
N PRO A 120 -16.40 -4.83 7.06
CA PRO A 120 -17.15 -3.57 6.96
C PRO A 120 -16.75 -2.52 8.01
N GLU A 121 -16.22 -2.97 9.15
CA GLU A 121 -15.89 -2.12 10.29
C GLU A 121 -14.57 -1.35 10.10
N ARG A 122 -13.80 -1.65 9.04
CA ARG A 122 -12.39 -1.22 8.91
C ARG A 122 -12.17 0.12 8.22
N GLY A 123 -13.23 0.77 7.72
CA GLY A 123 -13.18 2.12 7.16
C GLY A 123 -11.93 2.42 6.30
N SER A 124 -11.10 3.37 6.76
CA SER A 124 -9.86 3.81 6.08
C SER A 124 -8.81 2.71 5.90
N THR A 125 -8.78 1.72 6.80
CA THR A 125 -7.87 0.58 6.74
C THR A 125 -8.20 -0.33 5.55
N SER A 126 -9.49 -0.57 5.29
CA SER A 126 -9.97 -1.30 4.11
C SER A 126 -9.59 -0.59 2.80
N GLY A 127 -9.74 0.75 2.74
CA GLY A 127 -9.31 1.53 1.58
C GLY A 127 -7.80 1.45 1.33
N THR A 128 -6.99 1.57 2.38
CA THR A 128 -5.52 1.49 2.25
C THR A 128 -5.05 0.09 1.84
N ALA A 129 -5.65 -0.97 2.41
CA ALA A 129 -5.37 -2.34 2.01
C ALA A 129 -5.74 -2.57 0.53
N SER A 130 -6.89 -2.03 0.09
CA SER A 130 -7.31 -2.06 -1.31
C SER A 130 -6.26 -1.42 -2.23
N GLU A 131 -5.71 -0.27 -1.86
CA GLU A 131 -4.66 0.41 -2.62
C GLU A 131 -3.35 -0.38 -2.68
N ILE A 132 -2.96 -1.08 -1.62
CA ILE A 132 -1.76 -1.93 -1.63
C ILE A 132 -1.96 -3.08 -2.62
N VAL A 133 -3.12 -3.74 -2.57
CA VAL A 133 -3.48 -4.79 -3.53
C VAL A 133 -3.49 -4.22 -4.95
N LEU A 134 -4.07 -3.03 -5.16
CA LEU A 134 -4.05 -2.34 -6.46
C LEU A 134 -2.66 -2.11 -7.03
N ILE A 135 -1.66 -1.81 -6.21
CA ILE A 135 -0.31 -1.51 -6.69
C ILE A 135 0.42 -2.81 -7.10
N THR A 136 0.06 -3.94 -6.50
CA THR A 136 0.89 -5.16 -6.48
C THR A 136 0.24 -6.41 -7.05
N ALA A 137 -1.07 -6.38 -7.28
CA ALA A 137 -1.88 -7.50 -7.72
C ALA A 137 -1.65 -7.83 -9.20
N ARG A 138 -1.05 -8.99 -9.47
CA ARG A 138 -0.99 -9.61 -10.80
C ARG A 138 -1.13 -11.13 -10.76
N ASN A 139 -1.91 -11.64 -9.81
CA ASN A 139 -2.14 -13.08 -9.63
C ASN A 139 -3.65 -13.41 -9.67
N ASP A 140 -4.01 -14.67 -9.92
CA ASP A 140 -5.41 -15.09 -10.04
C ASP A 140 -6.23 -14.86 -8.77
N VAL A 141 -5.59 -14.94 -7.60
CA VAL A 141 -6.25 -14.67 -6.31
C VAL A 141 -6.72 -13.22 -6.25
N SER A 142 -5.83 -12.27 -6.60
CA SER A 142 -6.16 -10.85 -6.58
C SER A 142 -7.27 -10.52 -7.58
N LYS A 143 -7.22 -11.15 -8.76
CA LYS A 143 -8.26 -11.02 -9.79
C LYS A 143 -9.63 -11.43 -9.28
N GLN A 144 -9.73 -12.64 -8.71
CA GLN A 144 -11.00 -13.16 -8.23
C GLN A 144 -11.56 -12.26 -7.12
N VAL A 145 -10.70 -11.81 -6.22
CA VAL A 145 -11.13 -10.90 -5.17
C VAL A 145 -11.63 -9.57 -5.71
N PHE A 146 -10.98 -8.99 -6.73
CA PHE A 146 -11.52 -7.78 -7.35
C PHE A 146 -12.92 -8.01 -7.92
N ILE A 147 -13.15 -9.15 -8.59
CA ILE A 147 -14.47 -9.51 -9.12
C ILE A 147 -15.50 -9.63 -7.99
N ASP A 148 -15.18 -10.42 -6.95
CA ASP A 148 -16.07 -10.66 -5.81
C ASP A 148 -16.39 -9.35 -5.08
N SER A 149 -15.39 -8.49 -4.88
CA SER A 149 -15.55 -7.20 -4.19
C SER A 149 -16.41 -6.21 -4.97
N ILE A 150 -16.32 -6.19 -6.30
CA ILE A 150 -17.17 -5.32 -7.13
C ILE A 150 -18.64 -5.76 -7.02
N GLN A 151 -18.90 -7.07 -6.95
CA GLN A 151 -20.24 -7.65 -6.88
C GLN A 151 -20.87 -7.56 -5.49
N ASP A 152 -20.06 -7.45 -4.43
CA ASP A 152 -20.56 -7.38 -3.06
C ASP A 152 -21.04 -5.96 -2.68
N SER A 153 -22.35 -5.75 -2.72
CA SER A 153 -23.00 -4.49 -2.34
C SER A 153 -22.91 -4.14 -0.85
N THR A 154 -22.43 -5.06 0.01
CA THR A 154 -22.26 -4.80 1.45
C THR A 154 -20.93 -4.12 1.78
N LEU A 155 -19.98 -4.13 0.85
CA LEU A 155 -18.67 -3.51 1.03
C LEU A 155 -18.72 -1.98 0.91
N PRO A 156 -17.81 -1.25 1.58
CA PRO A 156 -17.71 0.20 1.44
C PRO A 156 -17.46 0.64 -0.01
N PHE A 157 -18.03 1.79 -0.39
CA PHE A 157 -17.88 2.38 -1.74
C PHE A 157 -16.42 2.39 -2.23
N TYR A 158 -15.49 2.86 -1.40
CA TYR A 158 -14.08 2.99 -1.77
C TYR A 158 -13.42 1.62 -2.01
N THR A 159 -13.79 0.60 -1.24
CA THR A 159 -13.30 -0.77 -1.38
C THR A 159 -13.69 -1.33 -2.75
N ARG A 160 -14.96 -1.19 -3.13
CA ARG A 160 -15.51 -1.63 -4.42
C ARG A 160 -14.92 -0.83 -5.58
N LEU A 161 -14.71 0.47 -5.37
CA LEU A 161 -14.07 1.36 -6.32
C LEU A 161 -12.63 0.92 -6.61
N TYR A 162 -11.83 0.67 -5.58
CA TYR A 162 -10.46 0.22 -5.76
C TYR A 162 -10.41 -1.16 -6.41
N ALA A 163 -11.33 -2.08 -6.09
CA ALA A 163 -11.44 -3.35 -6.79
C ALA A 163 -11.70 -3.18 -8.30
N LEU A 164 -12.62 -2.27 -8.66
CA LEU A 164 -12.90 -1.91 -10.05
C LEU A 164 -11.65 -1.37 -10.76
N GLU A 165 -10.96 -0.41 -10.14
CA GLU A 165 -9.73 0.16 -10.70
C GLU A 165 -8.64 -0.91 -10.89
N GLY A 166 -8.58 -1.92 -10.02
CA GLY A 166 -7.62 -3.01 -10.08
C GLY A 166 -7.88 -3.93 -11.24
N LEU A 167 -9.15 -4.30 -11.43
CA LEU A 167 -9.56 -5.12 -12.55
C LEU A 167 -9.27 -4.42 -13.87
N ILE A 168 -9.58 -3.12 -13.97
CA ILE A 168 -9.30 -2.31 -15.16
C ILE A 168 -7.79 -2.21 -15.41
N ARG A 169 -7.01 -1.80 -14.41
CA ARG A 169 -5.57 -1.49 -14.55
C ARG A 169 -4.74 -2.72 -14.93
N HIS A 170 -5.08 -3.90 -14.39
CA HIS A 170 -4.24 -5.09 -14.56
C HIS A 170 -4.82 -6.12 -15.52
N TYR A 171 -6.14 -6.10 -15.77
CA TYR A 171 -6.81 -7.13 -16.57
C TYR A 171 -7.64 -6.59 -17.75
N ASN A 172 -7.64 -5.27 -17.98
CA ASN A 172 -8.21 -4.59 -19.14
C ASN A 172 -9.72 -4.87 -19.37
N LEU A 173 -10.19 -4.58 -20.58
CA LEU A 173 -11.59 -4.56 -21.04
C LEU A 173 -12.30 -5.91 -21.09
N THR A 174 -11.61 -7.02 -20.80
CA THR A 174 -12.20 -8.37 -20.84
C THR A 174 -13.44 -8.51 -19.93
N TYR A 175 -13.59 -7.63 -18.94
CA TYR A 175 -14.67 -7.64 -17.95
C TYR A 175 -15.77 -6.61 -18.20
N LYS A 176 -15.84 -6.00 -19.39
CA LYS A 176 -16.96 -5.10 -19.73
C LYS A 176 -18.35 -5.72 -19.43
N PRO A 177 -18.62 -6.99 -19.77
CA PRO A 177 -19.92 -7.60 -19.43
C PRO A 177 -20.19 -7.68 -17.93
N LEU A 178 -19.15 -7.91 -17.12
CA LEU A 178 -19.27 -7.89 -15.66
C LEU A 178 -19.63 -6.48 -15.17
N PHE A 179 -19.00 -5.44 -15.72
CA PHE A 179 -19.29 -4.06 -15.34
C PHE A 179 -20.72 -3.65 -15.69
N GLU A 180 -21.21 -4.03 -16.87
CA GLU A 180 -22.59 -3.79 -17.28
C GLU A 180 -23.59 -4.50 -16.36
N GLN A 181 -23.31 -5.77 -16.01
CA GLN A 181 -24.12 -6.53 -15.06
C GLN A 181 -24.18 -5.85 -13.68
N VAL A 182 -23.04 -5.40 -13.15
CA VAL A 182 -22.98 -4.73 -11.84
C VAL A 182 -23.74 -3.40 -11.89
N LEU A 183 -23.63 -2.64 -12.98
CA LEU A 183 -24.30 -1.36 -13.16
C LEU A 183 -25.84 -1.48 -13.13
N GLU A 184 -26.38 -2.56 -13.72
CA GLU A 184 -27.81 -2.84 -13.73
C GLU A 184 -28.35 -3.13 -12.33
N GLN A 185 -27.58 -3.86 -11.53
CA GLN A 185 -27.97 -4.33 -10.19
C GLN A 185 -27.66 -3.31 -9.08
N GLU A 186 -26.81 -2.33 -9.36
CA GLU A 186 -26.34 -1.35 -8.38
C GLU A 186 -27.46 -0.40 -7.91
N LYS A 187 -27.57 -0.27 -6.59
CA LYS A 187 -28.51 0.61 -5.88
C LYS A 187 -27.84 1.88 -5.36
N ASP A 188 -26.54 1.84 -5.04
CA ASP A 188 -25.77 3.02 -4.65
C ASP A 188 -25.59 3.94 -5.87
N SER A 189 -26.22 5.11 -5.84
CA SER A 189 -26.17 6.08 -6.93
C SER A 189 -24.77 6.61 -7.22
N ASN A 190 -23.91 6.72 -6.20
CA ASN A 190 -22.54 7.19 -6.37
C ASN A 190 -21.69 6.13 -7.07
N PHE A 191 -21.79 4.87 -6.63
CA PHE A 191 -21.08 3.75 -7.27
C PHE A 191 -21.55 3.54 -8.70
N LYS A 192 -22.87 3.58 -8.91
CA LYS A 192 -23.49 3.47 -10.23
C LYS A 192 -22.98 4.55 -11.20
N ARG A 193 -22.96 5.81 -10.76
CA ARG A 193 -22.43 6.92 -11.58
C ARG A 193 -20.97 6.70 -11.93
N PHE A 194 -20.13 6.36 -10.94
CA PHE A 194 -18.71 6.15 -11.17
C PHE A 194 -18.44 4.98 -12.12
N LEU A 195 -19.16 3.86 -11.94
CA LEU A 195 -19.04 2.69 -12.81
C LEU A 195 -19.44 3.02 -14.25
N ALA A 196 -20.50 3.79 -14.45
CA ALA A 196 -20.91 4.26 -15.78
C ALA A 196 -19.84 5.13 -16.45
N GLU A 197 -19.28 6.11 -15.73
CA GLU A 197 -18.18 6.95 -16.23
C GLU A 197 -16.98 6.12 -16.67
N ARG A 198 -16.60 5.10 -15.88
CA ARG A 198 -15.48 4.21 -16.25
C ARG A 198 -15.79 3.29 -17.42
N ILE A 199 -17.01 2.77 -17.53
CA ILE A 199 -17.44 2.02 -18.72
C ILE A 199 -17.30 2.89 -19.97
N ASP A 200 -17.66 4.17 -19.90
CA ASP A 200 -17.55 5.10 -21.04
C ASP A 200 -16.09 5.49 -21.34
N ASP A 201 -15.26 5.76 -20.34
CA ASP A 201 -13.81 5.96 -20.52
C ASP A 201 -13.15 4.76 -21.22
N LEU A 202 -13.56 3.55 -20.82
CA LEU A 202 -13.10 2.29 -21.38
C LEU A 202 -13.52 2.12 -22.85
N LYS A 203 -14.73 2.57 -23.23
CA LYS A 203 -15.18 2.61 -24.64
C LYS A 203 -14.33 3.59 -25.46
N ASN A 204 -14.15 4.81 -24.94
CA ASN A 204 -13.45 5.89 -25.66
C ASN A 204 -11.95 5.62 -25.80
N GLY A 205 -11.31 5.04 -24.78
CA GLY A 205 -9.90 4.63 -24.82
C GLY A 205 -9.64 3.44 -25.76
N TYR A 206 -10.66 2.61 -26.03
CA TYR A 206 -10.57 1.53 -27.01
C TYR A 206 -10.59 2.08 -28.45
N GLU A 207 -11.49 3.02 -28.74
CA GLU A 207 -11.60 3.65 -30.06
C GLU A 207 -10.32 4.43 -30.45
N ALA A 208 -9.63 5.03 -29.48
CA ALA A 208 -8.36 5.72 -29.72
C ALA A 208 -7.18 4.76 -30.04
N ASN A 209 -7.19 3.53 -29.51
CA ASN A 209 -6.11 2.54 -29.71
C ASN A 209 -6.34 1.60 -30.90
N VAL A 210 -7.57 1.49 -31.42
CA VAL A 210 -7.90 0.67 -32.61
C VAL A 210 -7.66 1.45 -33.92
N ASN A 211 -7.58 2.78 -33.85
CA ASN A 211 -7.35 3.67 -35.01
C ASN A 211 -5.88 4.09 -35.21
N HIS A 212 -4.94 3.44 -34.52
CA HIS A 212 -3.48 3.61 -34.65
C HIS A 212 -2.80 2.27 -34.88
#